data_AF-A0A7V1C293-F1
#
_entry.id   AF-A0A7V1C293-F1
#
_cell.length_a   1.000
_cell.length_b   1.000
_cell.length_c   1.000
_cell.angle_alpha   90.00
_cell.angle_beta   90.00
_cell.angle_gamma   90.00
#
_symmetry.space_group_name_H-M   'P 1'
#
loop_
_entity.id
_entity.type
_entity.pdbx_description
1 polymer ?
#
loop_
_entity_poly.entity_id
_entity_poly.type
_entity_poly.pdbx_seq_one_letter_code
_entity_poly.pdbx_strand_id
1 'polypeptide(L)' 'MIAAEFKSGLDCNVLVLNRHYMAIRIVGARRAFSLLFRQLAEVVSFEQGAYSAYDFQSWCE' A
#
# COMPACT_ATOMS: atom_id res chain seq x y z
N MET A 1 -27.40 19.62 -7.20
CA MET A 1 -27.06 18.21 -7.45
C MET A 1 -25.57 18.05 -7.16
N ILE A 2 -25.23 17.57 -5.97
CA ILE A 2 -23.82 17.40 -5.58
C ILE A 2 -23.33 16.14 -6.30
N ALA A 3 -22.40 16.30 -7.24
CA ALA A 3 -21.73 15.16 -7.84
C ALA A 3 -20.97 14.44 -6.71
N ALA A 4 -21.28 13.16 -6.47
CA ALA A 4 -20.46 12.35 -5.59
C ALA A 4 -19.06 12.27 -6.20
N GLU A 5 -18.07 12.81 -5.50
CA GLU A 5 -16.68 12.77 -5.92
C GLU A 5 -16.21 11.31 -5.87
N PHE A 6 -16.04 10.68 -7.04
CA PHE A 6 -15.48 9.33 -7.12
C PHE A 6 -14.00 9.40 -6.76
N LYS A 7 -13.68 9.21 -5.48
CA LYS A 7 -12.29 9.11 -5.03
C LYS A 7 -11.69 7.82 -5.57
N SER A 8 -10.64 7.96 -6.37
CA SER A 8 -9.87 6.81 -6.84
C SER A 8 -9.21 6.14 -5.63
N GLY A 9 -9.05 4.82 -5.66
CA GLY A 9 -8.20 4.14 -4.66
C GLY A 9 -6.77 4.70 -4.61
N LEU A 10 -6.32 5.34 -5.70
CA LEU A 10 -5.04 6.04 -5.77
C LEU A 10 -4.97 7.35 -4.97
N ASP A 11 -6.10 7.87 -4.49
CA ASP A 11 -6.20 9.05 -3.63
C ASP A 11 -6.22 8.67 -2.13
N CYS A 12 -6.16 7.38 -1.81
CA CYS A 12 -6.10 6.89 -0.44
C CYS A 12 -4.72 7.15 0.20
N ASN A 13 -4.73 7.22 1.54
CA ASN A 13 -3.53 7.24 2.36
C ASN A 13 -3.04 5.81 2.63
N VAL A 14 -1.73 5.63 2.59
CA VAL A 14 -1.04 4.36 2.85
C VAL A 14 -0.04 4.56 3.97
N LEU A 15 -0.13 3.70 4.99
CA LEU A 15 0.83 3.64 6.08
C LEU A 15 2.08 2.91 5.60
N VAL A 16 3.23 3.56 5.71
CA VAL A 16 4.54 2.98 5.44
C VAL A 16 5.12 2.47 6.75
N LEU A 17 5.54 1.21 6.72
CA LEU A 17 6.28 0.56 7.80
C LEU A 17 7.77 0.52 7.45
N ASN A 18 8.63 0.52 8.48
CA ASN A 18 10.03 0.15 8.29
C ASN A 18 10.20 -1.38 8.38
N ARG A 19 11.44 -1.85 8.22
CA ARG A 19 11.82 -3.28 8.34
C ARG A 19 11.53 -3.93 9.69
N HIS A 20 11.19 -3.15 10.71
CA HIS A 20 10.80 -3.63 12.04
C HIS A 20 9.29 -3.56 12.24
N TYR A 21 8.51 -3.40 11.16
CA TYR A 21 7.06 -3.24 11.16
C TYR A 21 6.55 -2.06 12.01
N MET A 22 7.40 -1.06 12.25
CA MET A 22 6.99 0.18 12.92
C MET A 22 6.48 1.19 11.90
N ALA A 23 5.37 1.86 12.25
CA ALA A 23 4.84 2.98 11.50
C ALA A 23 5.85 4.14 11.42
N ILE A 24 6.20 4.58 10.22
CA ILE A 24 7.16 5.68 10.03
C ILE A 24 6.60 6.87 9.24
N ARG A 25 5.62 6.67 8.36
CA ARG A 25 5.07 7.74 7.51
C ARG A 25 3.73 7.35 6.90
N ILE A 26 2.89 8.34 6.61
CA ILE A 26 1.73 8.20 5.72
C ILE A 26 2.07 8.81 4.36
N VAL A 27 1.80 8.09 3.27
CA VAL A 27 1.98 8.57 1.89
C VAL A 27 0.69 8.36 1.09
N GLY A 28 0.53 9.04 -0.05
CA GLY A 28 -0.56 8.72 -0.98
C GLY A 28 -0.33 7.39 -1.70
N ALA A 29 -1.41 6.69 -2.04
CA ALA A 29 -1.38 5.38 -2.73
C ALA A 29 -0.60 5.43 -4.05
N ARG A 30 -0.68 6.52 -4.82
CA ARG A 30 0.18 6.79 -5.99
C ARG A 30 1.67 6.62 -5.71
N ARG A 31 2.14 7.18 -4.58
CA ARG A 31 3.54 7.08 -4.17
C ARG A 31 3.89 5.69 -3.67
N ALA A 32 3.01 5.06 -2.88
CA ALA A 32 3.22 3.69 -2.40
C ALA A 32 3.36 2.70 -3.56
N PHE A 33 2.46 2.78 -4.55
CA PHE A 33 2.51 1.94 -5.74
C PHE A 33 3.80 2.14 -6.55
N SER A 34 4.26 3.39 -6.67
CA SER A 34 5.53 3.70 -7.34
C SER A 34 6.74 3.08 -6.60
N LEU A 35 6.69 2.96 -5.27
CA LEU A 35 7.75 2.28 -4.50
C LEU A 35 7.71 0.77 -4.72
N LEU A 36 6.51 0.17 -4.67
CA LEU A 36 6.30 -1.26 -4.90
C LEU A 36 6.78 -1.68 -6.31
N PHE A 37 6.34 -0.96 -7.35
CA PHE A 37 6.69 -1.26 -8.74
C PHE A 37 8.20 -1.13 -9.02
N ARG A 38 8.89 -0.26 -8.28
CA ARG A 38 10.35 -0.08 -8.36
C ARG A 38 11.14 -1.03 -7.46
N GLN A 39 10.50 -2.01 -6.84
CA GLN A 39 11.11 -2.96 -5.91
C GLN A 39 11.76 -2.26 -4.69
N LEU A 40 11.17 -1.13 -4.26
CA LEU A 40 11.61 -0.34 -3.10
C LEU A 40 10.69 -0.50 -1.88
N ALA A 41 9.61 -1.27 -2.00
CA ALA A 41 8.67 -1.57 -0.93
C ALA A 41 7.96 -2.90 -1.20
N GLU A 42 7.40 -3.47 -0.13
CA GLU A 42 6.54 -4.64 -0.16
C GLU A 42 5.18 -4.28 0.46
N VAL A 43 4.13 -4.97 0.03
CA VAL A 43 2.80 -4.86 0.63
C VAL A 43 2.70 -5.84 1.78
N VAL A 44 2.28 -5.35 2.95
CA VAL A 44 1.99 -6.22 4.10
C VAL A 44 0.49 -6.49 4.15
N SER A 45 0.10 -7.76 4.08
CA SER A 45 -1.28 -8.21 4.28
C SER A 45 -1.38 -9.10 5.52
N PHE A 46 -2.56 -9.16 6.14
CA PHE A 46 -2.85 -10.07 7.24
C PHE A 46 -3.87 -11.10 6.77
N GLU A 47 -3.41 -12.33 6.57
CA GLU A 47 -4.18 -13.41 5.98
C GLU A 47 -3.97 -14.69 6.80
N GLN A 48 -5.04 -15.44 7.04
CA GLN A 48 -4.99 -16.73 7.73
C GLN A 48 -4.26 -16.72 9.09
N GLY A 49 -4.30 -15.58 9.80
CA GLY A 49 -3.67 -15.44 11.12
C GLY A 49 -2.18 -15.09 11.10
N ALA A 50 -1.60 -14.83 9.92
CA ALA A 50 -0.21 -14.43 9.77
C ALA A 50 -0.08 -13.16 8.93
N TYR A 51 1.03 -12.44 9.13
CA TYR A 51 1.41 -11.34 8.25
C TYR A 51 2.31 -11.87 7.13
N SER A 52 1.98 -11.52 5.90
CA SER A 52 2.76 -11.82 4.70
C SER A 52 3.18 -10.53 4.02
N ALA A 53 4.38 -10.55 3.44
CA ALA A 53 4.90 -9.46 2.62
C ALA A 53 4.93 -9.90 1.15
N TYR A 54 4.45 -9.04 0.26
CA TYR A 54 4.35 -9.31 -1.16
C TYR A 54 5.12 -8.26 -1.95
N ASP A 55 5.88 -8.71 -2.94
CA ASP A 55 6.41 -7.81 -3.96
C ASP A 55 5.31 -7.44 -4.96
N PHE A 56 5.63 -6.65 -5.98
CA PHE A 56 4.64 -6.27 -6.97
C PHE A 56 4.04 -7.46 -7.72
N GLN A 57 4.84 -8.47 -8.06
CA GLN A 57 4.39 -9.60 -8.89
C GLN A 57 3.49 -10.55 -8.11
N SER A 58 3.87 -10.89 -6.87
CA SER A 58 3.07 -11.78 -6.00
C SER A 58 1.85 -11.09 -5.41
N TRP A 59 1.78 -9.75 -5.42
CA TRP A 59 0.59 -9.04 -4.97
C TRP A 59 -0.51 -8.92 -6.04
N CYS A 60 -0.15 -8.98 -7.33
CA CYS A 60 -1.08 -8.79 -8.45
C CYS A 60 -1.91 -10.04 -8.82
N GLU A 61 -1.99 -11.05 -7.94
CA GLU A 61 -2.75 -12.29 -8.13
C GLU A 61 -4.22 -12.09 -8.53
#